data_AF-A0A1A8URD4-F1
#
_entry.id   AF-A0A1A8URD4-F1
#
_cell.length_a   1.000
_cell.length_b   1.000
_cell.length_c   1.000
_cell.angle_alpha   90.00
_cell.angle_beta   90.00
_cell.angle_gamma   90.00
#
_symmetry.space_group_name_H-M   'P 1'
#
loop_
_entity.id
_entity.type
_entity.pdbx_description
1 polymer ?
#
loop_
_entity_poly.entity_id
_entity_poly.type
_entity_poly.pdbx_seq_one_letter_code
_entity_poly.pdbx_strand_id
1 'polypeptide(L)' 'QDLAEFVRKVLGPYSLNVTTATQLCSSSLCQGKGRCVRQDPDSSSYLHLPPQSTTEEKVAEKMDAAEATD' A
#
# COMPACT_ATOMS: atom_id res chain seq x y z
N GLN A 1 12.00 16.10 -10.40
CA GLN A 1 11.72 14.65 -10.30
C GLN A 1 10.77 14.29 -11.41
N ASP A 2 11.01 13.19 -12.10
CA ASP A 2 10.08 12.65 -13.09
C ASP A 2 8.82 12.15 -12.38
N LEU A 3 7.65 12.54 -12.87
CA LEU A 3 6.38 12.16 -12.27
C LEU A 3 6.19 10.64 -12.29
N ALA A 4 6.58 9.98 -13.39
CA ALA A 4 6.44 8.54 -13.50
C ALA A 4 7.33 7.80 -12.49
N GLU A 5 8.55 8.30 -12.24
CA GLU A 5 9.41 7.77 -11.18
C GLU A 5 8.80 7.95 -9.79
N PHE A 6 8.29 9.14 -9.46
CA PHE A 6 7.64 9.38 -8.17
C PHE A 6 6.43 8.47 -7.96
N VAL A 7 5.60 8.30 -9.00
CA VAL A 7 4.44 7.41 -8.95
C VAL A 7 4.87 5.96 -8.71
N ARG A 8 5.89 5.49 -9.42
CA ARG A 8 6.37 4.10 -9.28
C ARG A 8 7.04 3.82 -7.93
N LYS A 9 7.86 4.74 -7.43
CA LYS A 9 8.71 4.50 -6.25
C LYS A 9 8.08 4.92 -4.93
N VAL A 10 7.19 5.92 -4.94
CA VAL A 10 6.67 6.52 -3.71
C VAL A 10 5.15 6.37 -3.64
N LEU A 11 4.42 6.98 -4.58
CA LEU A 11 2.97 7.08 -4.46
C LEU A 11 2.26 5.74 -4.63
N GLY A 12 2.70 4.90 -5.58
CA GLY A 12 2.12 3.59 -5.84
C GLY A 12 2.21 2.67 -4.61
N PRO A 13 3.43 2.39 -4.09
CA PRO A 13 3.60 1.61 -2.87
C PRO A 13 2.84 2.17 -1.66
N TYR A 14 2.84 3.50 -1.49
CA TYR A 14 2.08 4.15 -0.42
C TYR A 14 0.56 3.95 -0.59
N SER A 15 0.03 4.10 -1.80
CA SER A 15 -1.39 3.90 -2.08
C SER A 15 -1.83 2.47 -1.80
N LEU A 16 -0.99 1.47 -2.12
CA LEU A 16 -1.21 0.08 -1.75
C LEU A 16 -1.25 -0.09 -0.23
N ASN A 17 -0.27 0.47 0.49
CA ASN A 17 -0.23 0.43 1.96
C ASN A 17 -1.52 0.96 2.59
N VAL A 18 -1.95 2.18 2.25
CA VAL A 18 -3.16 2.80 2.84
C VAL A 18 -4.43 2.06 2.42
N THR A 19 -4.52 1.60 1.16
CA THR A 19 -5.69 0.87 0.67
C THR A 19 -5.84 -0.47 1.37
N THR A 20 -4.75 -1.23 1.49
CA THR A 20 -4.76 -2.53 2.18
C THR A 20 -5.06 -2.34 3.67
N ALA A 21 -4.46 -1.35 4.34
CA ALA A 21 -4.78 -1.04 5.74
C ALA A 21 -6.27 -0.70 5.94
N THR A 22 -6.85 0.05 5.01
CA THR A 22 -8.29 0.40 5.01
C THR A 22 -9.17 -0.85 4.88
N GLN A 23 -8.81 -1.77 4.00
CA GLN A 23 -9.53 -3.05 3.82
C GLN A 23 -9.46 -3.93 5.07
N LEU A 24 -8.26 -4.09 5.66
CA LEU A 24 -8.11 -4.83 6.92
C LEU A 24 -8.91 -4.20 8.06
N CYS A 25 -8.89 -2.88 8.17
CA CYS A 25 -9.64 -2.21 9.23
C CYS A 25 -11.15 -2.41 9.06
N SER A 26 -11.66 -2.31 7.83
CA SER A 26 -13.07 -2.58 7.53
C SER A 26 -13.45 -4.01 7.87
N SER A 27 -12.64 -5.02 7.51
CA SER A 27 -12.94 -6.42 7.78
C SER A 27 -12.89 -6.74 9.27
N SER A 28 -11.86 -6.27 9.98
CA SER A 28 -11.65 -6.56 11.40
C SER A 28 -12.60 -5.80 12.35
N LEU A 29 -12.83 -4.50 12.12
CA LEU A 29 -13.59 -3.66 13.05
C LEU A 29 -15.02 -3.38 12.60
N CYS A 30 -15.29 -3.46 11.30
CA CYS A 30 -16.59 -3.11 10.72
C CYS A 30 -17.29 -4.29 10.03
N GLN A 31 -16.79 -5.52 10.18
CA GLN A 31 -17.33 -6.72 9.55
C GLN A 31 -17.49 -6.58 8.02
N GLY A 32 -16.62 -5.78 7.39
CA GLY A 32 -16.65 -5.46 5.96
C GLY A 32 -17.78 -4.55 5.50
N LYS A 33 -18.54 -3.94 6.42
CA LYS A 33 -19.75 -3.13 6.13
C LYS A 33 -19.59 -1.65 6.48
N GLY A 34 -18.38 -1.21 6.80
CA GLY A 34 -18.13 0.15 7.25
C GLY A 34 -16.71 0.62 6.96
N ARG A 35 -16.46 1.89 7.27
CA ARG A 35 -15.15 2.53 7.14
C ARG A 35 -14.64 2.91 8.52
N CYS A 36 -13.38 2.62 8.76
CA CYS A 36 -12.69 3.13 9.94
C CYS A 36 -12.46 4.62 9.82
N VAL A 37 -12.66 5.32 10.93
CA VAL A 37 -12.39 6.75 11.08
C VAL A 37 -11.53 6.96 12.32
N ARG A 38 -10.80 8.08 12.35
CA ARG A 38 -10.08 8.46 13.57
C ARG A 38 -11.09 8.66 14.69
N GLN A 39 -10.76 8.12 15.86
CA GLN A 39 -11.57 8.35 17.05
C GLN A 39 -11.40 9.78 17.55
N ASP A 40 -10.16 10.28 17.54
CA ASP A 40 -9.82 11.68 17.79
C ASP A 40 -9.40 12.34 16.46
N PRO A 41 -10.20 13.28 15.93
CA PRO A 41 -9.88 14.01 14.71
C PRO A 41 -8.54 14.76 14.75
N ASP A 42 -8.15 15.25 15.92
CA ASP A 42 -6.94 16.08 16.09
C ASP A 42 -5.67 15.24 16.29
N SER A 43 -5.82 13.92 16.45
CA SER A 43 -4.68 13.01 16.58
C SER A 43 -3.89 12.86 15.28
N SER A 44 -2.57 12.67 15.38
CA SER A 44 -1.67 12.42 14.25
C SER A 44 -1.70 10.96 13.75
N SER A 45 -2.80 10.24 13.96
CA SER A 45 -2.90 8.80 13.69
C SER A 45 -3.24 8.51 12.23
N TYR A 46 -2.37 7.82 11.49
CA TYR A 46 -2.64 7.44 10.10
C TYR A 46 -2.91 5.94 9.98
N LEU A 47 -3.83 5.58 9.07
CA LEU A 47 -4.18 4.19 8.81
C LEU A 47 -3.21 3.60 7.78
N HIS A 48 -2.01 3.25 8.25
CA HIS A 48 -0.98 2.58 7.46
C HIS A 48 -0.84 1.12 7.91
N LEU A 49 -0.34 0.26 7.02
CA LEU A 49 0.16 -1.05 7.40
C LEU A 49 1.37 -0.90 8.34
N PRO A 50 1.55 -1.83 9.29
CA PRO A 50 2.79 -1.90 10.05
C PRO A 50 3.97 -2.07 9.08
N PRO A 51 5.17 -1.58 9.44
CA PRO A 51 6.35 -1.79 8.63
C PRO A 51 6.53 -3.29 8.38
N GLN A 52 6.57 -3.68 7.11
CA GLN A 52 6.89 -5.05 6.74
C GLN A 52 8.23 -5.41 7.37
N SER A 53 8.23 -6.44 8.24
CA SER A 53 9.48 -7.05 8.70
C SER A 53 10.28 -7.44 7.48
N THR A 54 11.54 -7.03 7.42
CA THR A 54 12.46 -7.34 6.32
C THR A 54 12.78 -8.83 6.33
N THR A 55 11.83 -9.64 5.88
CA THR A 55 12.08 -10.97 5.36
C THR A 55 11.78 -10.85 3.88
N GLU A 56 12.85 -10.71 3.12
CA GLU A 56 12.87 -10.51 1.68
C GLU A 56 12.11 -11.64 0.98
N GLU A 57 10.92 -11.37 0.46
CA GLU A 57 10.39 -12.12 -0.67
C GLU A 57 10.32 -11.20 -1.88
N LYS A 58 11.40 -11.31 -2.65
CA LYS A 58 11.56 -10.86 -4.04
C LYS A 58 10.40 -11.40 -4.90
N VAL A 59 9.28 -10.69 -4.94
CA VAL A 59 8.24 -10.85 -5.98
C VAL A 59 8.28 -9.63 -6.89
N ALA A 60 9.45 -9.36 -7.46
CA ALA A 60 9.65 -8.31 -8.47
C ALA A 60 10.72 -8.71 -9.48
N GLU A 61 10.87 -10.00 -9.76
CA GLU A 61 11.62 -10.48 -10.93
C GLU A 61 10.72 -11.44 -11.71
N LYS A 62 9.67 -10.90 -12.33
CA LYS A 62 8.99 -11.54 -13.46
C LYS A 62 8.12 -10.54 -14.24
N MET A 63 8.68 -9.41 -14.64
CA MET A 63 8.09 -8.62 -15.73
C MET A 63 9.14 -7.73 -16.41
N ASP A 64 10.28 -8.31 -16.76
CA ASP A 64 11.22 -7.73 -17.72
C ASP A 64 11.98 -8.87 -18.40
N ALA A 65 11.30 -9.60 -19.29
CA ALA A 65 11.91 -10.58 -20.20
C ALA A 65 10.97 -10.89 -21.38
N ALA A 66 10.09 -9.96 -21.74
CA ALA A 66 9.18 -10.11 -22.88
C ALA A 66 8.99 -8.76 -23.59
N GLU A 67 10.09 -8.10 -23.95
CA GLU A 67 10.09 -7.14 -25.06
C GLU A 67 11.52 -6.92 -25.56
N ALA A 68 12.00 -7.82 -26.42
CA ALA A 68 13.02 -7.56 -27.43
C ALA A 68 12.82 -8.58 -28.54
N THR A 69 12.18 -8.15 -29.62
CA THR A 69 12.01 -8.88 -30.89
C THR A 69 13.28 -8.77 -31.74
N ASP A 70 13.94 -9.91 -32.03
CA ASP A 70 14.41 -10.41 -33.34
C ASP A 70 15.18 -11.73 -33.10
#